data_AF-A0A1B1YRL0-F1
#
_entry.id   AF-A0A1B1YRL0-F1
#
_cell.length_a   1.000
_cell.length_b   1.000
_cell.length_c   1.000
_cell.angle_alpha   90.00
_cell.angle_beta   90.00
_cell.angle_gamma   90.00
#
_symmetry.space_group_name_H-M   'P 1'
#
loop_
_entity.id
_entity.type
_entity.pdbx_description
1 polymer ?
#
loop_
_entity_poly.entity_id
_entity_poly.type
_entity_poly.pdbx_seq_one_letter_code
_entity_poly.pdbx_strand_id
1 'polypeptide(L)'
;MLSTKDNERLTRIGPGTPAGELLRRYWQALCPVADLYPDVEADRRLRADLDTGAWTRWGELTRQTIEDAGQHEVLNWICLAGAMAAIGHHARVVDFVESWVFNSSKCFALFAPA
;
A
#
# COMPACT_ATOMS: atom_id res chain seq x y z
N MET A 1 27.32 8.85 2.51
CA MET A 1 26.61 7.89 1.63
C MET A 1 27.07 6.49 1.97
N LEU A 2 26.21 5.47 1.84
CA LEU A 2 26.60 4.07 1.99
C LEU A 2 27.63 3.70 0.92
N SER A 3 28.54 2.76 1.23
CA SER A 3 29.46 2.21 0.23
C SER A 3 28.70 1.33 -0.77
N THR A 4 29.24 1.16 -1.98
CA THR A 4 28.66 0.25 -2.99
C THR A 4 28.45 -1.15 -2.43
N LYS A 5 29.44 -1.67 -1.69
CA LYS A 5 29.39 -2.98 -1.04
C LYS A 5 28.27 -3.06 0.01
N ASP A 6 28.05 -1.99 0.77
CA ASP A 6 26.96 -1.94 1.75
C ASP A 6 25.59 -1.87 1.08
N ASN A 7 25.44 -1.09 0.02
CA ASN A 7 24.22 -1.05 -0.78
C ASN A 7 23.90 -2.43 -1.37
N GLU A 8 24.85 -3.08 -2.03
CA GLU A 8 24.68 -4.43 -2.60
C GLU A 8 24.34 -5.50 -1.55
N ARG A 9 24.81 -5.34 -0.32
CA ARG A 9 24.45 -6.24 0.79
C ARG A 9 23.02 -5.99 1.27
N LEU A 10 22.62 -4.72 1.38
CA LEU A 10 21.32 -4.31 1.90
C LEU A 10 20.17 -4.44 0.89
N THR A 11 20.43 -4.44 -0.41
CA THR A 11 19.38 -4.51 -1.44
C THR A 11 19.07 -5.93 -1.94
N ARG A 12 19.75 -6.97 -1.43
CA ARG A 12 19.46 -8.36 -1.78
C ARG A 12 18.16 -8.83 -1.10
N ILE A 13 17.17 -9.26 -1.89
CA ILE A 13 15.80 -9.57 -1.42
C ILE A 13 15.37 -11.05 -1.53
N GLY A 14 16.32 -12.00 -1.46
CA GLY A 14 16.04 -13.45 -1.53
C GLY A 14 15.92 -14.16 -0.16
N PRO A 15 15.58 -15.46 -0.12
CA PRO A 15 15.63 -16.26 1.12
C PRO A 15 17.00 -16.18 1.82
N GLY A 16 17.01 -15.93 3.14
CA GLY A 16 18.23 -15.86 3.94
C GLY A 16 18.98 -14.52 3.88
N THR A 17 18.49 -13.52 3.15
CA THR A 17 19.11 -12.19 3.10
C THR A 17 18.55 -11.27 4.19
N PRO A 18 19.36 -10.36 4.78
CA PRO A 18 18.89 -9.46 5.82
C PRO A 18 17.67 -8.63 5.41
N ALA A 19 17.66 -8.08 4.19
CA ALA A 19 16.53 -7.30 3.69
C ALA A 19 15.32 -8.17 3.32
N GLY A 20 15.52 -9.37 2.78
CA GLY A 20 14.44 -10.31 2.53
C GLY A 20 13.74 -10.75 3.81
N GLU A 21 14.49 -11.05 4.88
CA GLU A 21 13.93 -11.40 6.19
C GLU A 21 13.25 -10.21 6.88
N LEU A 22 13.80 -8.99 6.76
CA LEU A 22 13.22 -7.78 7.33
C LEU A 22 11.90 -7.43 6.64
N LEU A 23 11.88 -7.35 5.30
CA LEU A 23 10.69 -6.98 4.52
C LEU A 23 9.55 -8.00 4.61
N ARG A 24 9.84 -9.27 4.94
CA ARG A 24 8.81 -10.28 5.24
C ARG A 24 8.16 -10.09 6.61
N ARG A 25 8.88 -9.48 7.56
CA ARG A 25 8.42 -9.33 8.96
C ARG A 25 7.83 -7.96 9.24
N TYR A 26 8.34 -6.94 8.55
CA TYR A 26 8.00 -5.55 8.80
C TYR A 26 7.72 -4.85 7.47
N TRP A 27 6.55 -4.24 7.40
CA TRP A 27 6.19 -3.30 6.37
C TRP A 27 6.62 -1.89 6.80
N GLN A 28 7.34 -1.16 5.96
CA GLN A 28 7.68 0.25 6.19
C GLN A 28 7.28 1.08 4.97
N ALA A 29 6.41 2.05 5.18
CA ALA A 29 6.10 3.08 4.17
C ALA A 29 7.34 3.97 4.01
N LEU A 30 8.07 3.77 2.92
CA LEU A 30 9.20 4.63 2.54
C LEU A 30 8.85 5.34 1.24
N CYS A 31 9.06 6.65 1.23
CA CYS A 31 8.72 7.52 0.11
C CYS A 31 9.94 8.38 -0.27
N PRO A 32 10.30 8.48 -1.57
CA PRO A 32 11.23 9.50 -2.03
C PRO A 32 10.73 10.90 -1.66
N VAL A 33 11.63 11.83 -1.36
CA VAL A 33 11.26 13.22 -1.00
C VAL A 33 10.47 13.92 -2.10
N ALA A 34 10.66 13.52 -3.37
CA ALA A 34 9.89 14.03 -4.50
C ALA A 34 8.38 13.76 -4.39
N ASP A 35 8.00 12.69 -3.69
CA ASP A 35 6.61 12.24 -3.54
C ASP A 35 6.14 12.43 -2.07
N LEU A 36 6.81 13.32 -1.32
CA LEU A 36 6.53 13.57 0.09
C LEU A 36 5.11 14.08 0.36
N TYR A 37 4.50 14.74 -0.64
CA TYR A 37 3.13 15.23 -0.57
C TYR A 37 2.18 14.18 -1.13
N PRO A 38 1.27 13.64 -0.30
CA PRO A 38 0.34 12.60 -0.73
C PRO A 38 -0.71 13.14 -1.69
N ASP A 39 -1.17 12.29 -2.62
CA ASP A 39 -2.41 12.52 -3.36
C ASP A 39 -3.63 12.19 -2.47
N VAL A 40 -4.00 13.17 -1.64
CA VAL A 40 -5.10 13.06 -0.68
C VAL A 40 -6.45 12.78 -1.38
N GLU A 41 -6.66 13.29 -2.59
CA GLU A 41 -7.89 13.06 -3.35
C GLU A 41 -7.96 11.60 -3.85
N ALA A 42 -6.84 11.05 -4.30
CA ALA A 42 -6.76 9.63 -4.62
C ALA A 42 -7.00 8.76 -3.38
N ASP A 43 -6.43 9.10 -2.22
CA ASP A 43 -6.66 8.37 -0.96
C ASP A 43 -8.14 8.39 -0.55
N ARG A 44 -8.81 9.55 -0.64
CA ARG A 44 -10.25 9.70 -0.34
C ARG A 44 -11.11 8.86 -1.29
N ARG A 45 -10.76 8.81 -2.57
CA ARG A 45 -11.46 7.97 -3.56
C ARG A 45 -11.35 6.49 -3.21
N LEU A 46 -10.14 6.01 -2.88
CA LEU A 46 -9.94 4.61 -2.48
C LEU A 46 -10.69 4.30 -1.18
N ARG A 47 -10.68 5.21 -0.21
CA ARG A 47 -11.48 5.08 1.01
C ARG A 47 -12.98 4.93 0.69
N ALA A 48 -13.52 5.77 -0.18
CA ALA A 48 -14.92 5.71 -0.58
C ALA A 48 -15.27 4.40 -1.31
N ASP A 49 -14.35 3.86 -2.12
CA ASP A 49 -14.55 2.57 -2.78
C ASP A 49 -14.63 1.41 -1.78
N LEU A 50 -13.88 1.47 -0.67
CA LEU A 50 -14.01 0.50 0.43
C LEU A 50 -15.37 0.62 1.11
N ASP A 51 -15.80 1.83 1.45
CA ASP A 51 -17.09 2.08 2.13
C ASP A 51 -18.29 1.64 1.29
N THR A 52 -18.21 1.80 -0.04
CA THR A 52 -19.29 1.45 -0.98
C THR A 52 -19.20 0.02 -1.52
N GLY A 53 -18.14 -0.72 -1.21
CA GLY A 53 -17.90 -2.05 -1.77
C GLY A 53 -17.47 -2.06 -3.24
N ALA A 54 -17.15 -0.89 -3.81
CA ALA A 54 -16.76 -0.72 -5.22
C ALA A 54 -15.27 -1.02 -5.50
N TRP A 55 -14.54 -1.51 -4.51
CA TRP A 55 -13.08 -1.75 -4.57
C TRP A 55 -12.64 -2.81 -5.58
N THR A 56 -13.55 -3.63 -6.13
CA THR A 56 -13.22 -4.57 -7.22
C THR A 56 -12.73 -3.86 -8.47
N ARG A 57 -13.14 -2.59 -8.69
CA ARG A 57 -12.67 -1.76 -9.79
C ARG A 57 -11.19 -1.38 -9.71
N TRP A 58 -10.54 -1.60 -8.56
CA TRP A 58 -9.12 -1.27 -8.43
C TRP A 58 -8.22 -2.11 -9.35
N GLY A 59 -8.73 -3.23 -9.88
CA GLY A 59 -8.07 -3.99 -10.95
C GLY A 59 -7.91 -3.21 -12.27
N GLU A 60 -8.60 -2.07 -12.42
CA GLU A 60 -8.50 -1.19 -13.59
C GLU A 60 -7.42 -0.10 -13.44
N LEU A 61 -6.84 0.05 -12.24
CA LEU A 61 -5.78 1.04 -11.99
C LEU A 61 -4.53 0.68 -12.80
N THR A 62 -4.05 1.65 -13.58
CA THR A 62 -2.81 1.47 -14.34
C THR A 62 -1.59 1.71 -13.44
N ARG A 63 -0.45 1.10 -13.79
CA ARG A 63 0.84 1.37 -13.15
C ARG A 63 1.16 2.86 -13.11
N GLN A 64 0.92 3.57 -14.21
CA GLN A 64 1.17 5.02 -14.31
C GLN A 64 0.34 5.79 -13.29
N THR A 65 -0.95 5.49 -13.16
CA THR A 65 -1.85 6.14 -12.20
C THR A 65 -1.40 5.93 -10.74
N ILE A 66 -0.88 4.74 -10.42
CA ILE A 66 -0.40 4.42 -9.08
C ILE A 66 0.91 5.15 -8.77
N GLU A 67 1.82 5.23 -9.75
CA GLU A 67 3.09 5.94 -9.64
C GLU A 67 2.86 7.45 -9.51
N ASP A 68 2.01 8.04 -10.34
CA ASP A 68 1.70 9.49 -10.31
C ASP A 68 1.09 9.92 -8.96
N ALA A 69 0.38 9.03 -8.28
CA ALA A 69 -0.21 9.28 -6.97
C ALA A 69 0.75 8.97 -5.79
N GLY A 70 1.95 8.43 -6.03
CA GLY A 70 2.87 7.96 -4.97
C GLY A 70 2.32 6.77 -4.15
N GLN A 71 1.30 6.09 -4.67
CA GLN A 71 0.45 5.14 -3.95
C GLN A 71 0.91 3.68 -4.10
N HIS A 72 2.21 3.43 -4.03
CA HIS A 72 2.76 2.10 -4.36
C HIS A 72 2.20 1.01 -3.42
N GLU A 73 1.84 1.38 -2.20
CA GLU A 73 1.22 0.48 -1.21
C GLU A 73 -0.18 -0.01 -1.62
N VAL A 74 -0.88 0.70 -2.51
CA VAL A 74 -2.22 0.30 -3.01
C VAL A 74 -2.16 -1.03 -3.75
N LEU A 75 -1.00 -1.42 -4.31
CA LEU A 75 -0.81 -2.74 -4.89
C LEU A 75 -1.04 -3.88 -3.88
N ASN A 76 -0.64 -3.70 -2.62
CA ASN A 76 -0.92 -4.68 -1.57
C ASN A 76 -2.41 -4.73 -1.24
N TRP A 77 -3.05 -3.56 -1.22
CA TRP A 77 -4.49 -3.45 -0.96
C TRP A 77 -5.32 -4.10 -2.06
N ILE A 78 -4.93 -3.97 -3.34
CA ILE A 78 -5.56 -4.67 -4.46
C ILE A 78 -5.49 -6.19 -4.26
N CYS A 79 -4.31 -6.72 -3.92
CA CYS A 79 -4.13 -8.15 -3.66
C CYS A 79 -4.98 -8.63 -2.48
N LEU A 80 -4.96 -7.90 -1.36
CA LEU A 80 -5.74 -8.24 -0.17
C LEU A 80 -7.23 -8.18 -0.44
N ALA A 81 -7.72 -7.09 -1.03
CA ALA A 81 -9.12 -6.90 -1.34
C ALA A 81 -9.61 -8.01 -2.29
N GLY A 82 -8.87 -8.29 -3.37
CA GLY A 82 -9.17 -9.38 -4.29
C GLY A 82 -9.25 -10.75 -3.61
N ALA A 83 -8.31 -11.07 -2.72
CA ALA A 83 -8.31 -12.32 -1.96
C ALA A 83 -9.53 -12.44 -1.03
N MET A 84 -9.91 -11.34 -0.36
CA MET A 84 -11.07 -11.28 0.53
C MET A 84 -12.40 -11.36 -0.26
N ALA A 85 -12.46 -10.79 -1.46
CA ALA A 85 -13.60 -10.91 -2.39
C ALA A 85 -13.89 -12.36 -2.72
N ALA A 86 -12.83 -13.11 -3.04
CA ALA A 86 -12.93 -14.49 -3.49
C ALA A 86 -13.59 -15.41 -2.44
N ILE A 87 -13.57 -15.01 -1.17
CA ILE A 87 -14.21 -15.72 -0.06
C ILE A 87 -15.44 -14.98 0.51
N GLY A 88 -15.95 -13.98 -0.22
CA GLY A 88 -17.17 -13.25 0.13
C GLY A 88 -17.04 -12.29 1.31
N HIS A 89 -15.82 -11.92 1.71
CA HIS A 89 -15.61 -11.01 2.83
C HIS A 89 -15.64 -9.55 2.38
N HIS A 90 -16.17 -8.68 3.25
CA HIS A 90 -16.31 -7.25 2.98
C HIS A 90 -15.44 -6.42 3.91
N ALA A 91 -14.78 -5.41 3.34
CA ALA A 91 -14.03 -4.44 4.11
C ALA A 91 -14.98 -3.52 4.89
N ARG A 92 -14.64 -3.27 6.15
CA ARG A 92 -15.23 -2.24 6.99
C ARG A 92 -14.10 -1.37 7.49
N VAL A 93 -14.08 -0.11 7.05
CA VAL A 93 -13.09 0.84 7.53
C VAL A 93 -13.44 1.24 8.97
N VAL A 94 -12.49 1.01 9.87
CA VAL A 94 -12.58 1.33 11.30
C VAL A 94 -12.18 2.76 11.54
N ASP A 95 -11.08 3.20 10.91
CA ASP A 95 -10.56 4.55 11.04
C ASP A 95 -9.77 4.95 9.79
N PHE A 96 -9.68 6.25 9.53
CA PHE A 96 -8.88 6.82 8.47
C PHE A 96 -8.28 8.13 8.91
N VAL A 97 -6.96 8.13 9.06
CA VAL A 97 -6.19 9.31 9.45
C VAL A 97 -5.65 9.94 8.18
N GLU A 98 -6.33 11.00 7.74
CA GLU A 98 -5.82 11.84 6.67
C GLU A 98 -4.52 12.51 7.12
N SER A 99 -3.51 12.50 6.25
CA SER A 99 -2.21 13.10 6.53
C SER A 99 -1.72 13.87 5.32
N TRP A 100 -0.97 14.94 5.59
CA TRP A 100 -0.24 15.73 4.60
C TRP A 100 1.28 15.50 4.71
N VAL A 101 1.65 14.47 5.47
CA VAL A 101 3.01 14.02 5.73
C VAL A 101 3.01 12.51 5.51
N PHE A 102 3.99 11.99 4.76
CA PHE A 102 4.01 10.63 4.17
C PHE A 102 3.18 10.50 2.89
N ASN A 103 3.53 9.51 2.05
CA ASN A 103 2.95 9.28 0.72
C ASN A 103 1.47 8.91 0.69
N SER A 104 0.88 8.58 1.85
CA SER A 104 -0.52 8.18 1.94
C SER A 104 -1.10 8.41 3.34
N SER A 105 -2.39 8.69 3.36
CA SER A 105 -3.26 8.61 4.53
C SER A 105 -3.28 7.18 5.11
N LYS A 106 -3.57 7.05 6.41
CA LYS A 106 -3.58 5.74 7.08
C LYS A 106 -4.99 5.21 7.21
N CYS A 107 -5.27 4.12 6.50
CA CYS A 107 -6.54 3.41 6.53
C CYS A 107 -6.44 2.16 7.42
N PHE A 108 -7.35 2.04 8.38
CA PHE A 108 -7.51 0.86 9.22
C PHE A 108 -8.81 0.17 8.84
N ALA A 109 -8.75 -1.04 8.30
CA ALA A 109 -9.93 -1.78 7.87
C ALA A 109 -9.94 -3.20 8.45
N LEU A 110 -11.15 -3.69 8.71
CA LEU A 110 -11.42 -5.09 9.05
C LEU A 110 -12.13 -5.74 7.89
N PHE A 111 -11.74 -6.95 7.53
CA PHE A 111 -12.51 -7.77 6.59
C PHE A 111 -13.38 -8.71 7.41
N ALA A 112 -14.67 -8.42 7.47
CA ALA A 112 -15.61 -9.25 8.21
C ALA A 112 -15.98 -10.50 7.38
N PRO A 113 -16.18 -11.66 8.03
CA PRO A 113 -16.79 -12.81 7.39
C PRO A 113 -18.16 -12.47 6.81
N ALA A 114 -18.55 -13.17 5.74
CA ALA A 114 -19.88 -13.09 5.15
C ALA A 114 -20.98 -13.50 6.15
#